data_AF-A0A643EU04-F1
#
_entry.id   AF-A0A643EU04-F1
#
_cell.length_a   1.000
_cell.length_b   1.000
_cell.length_c   1.000
_cell.angle_alpha   90.00
_cell.angle_beta   90.00
_cell.angle_gamma   90.00
#
_symmetry.space_group_name_H-M   'P 1'
#
loop_
_entity.id
_entity.type
_entity.pdbx_description
1 polymer ?
#
loop_
_entity_poly.entity_id
_entity_poly.type
_entity_poly.pdbx_seq_one_letter_code
_entity_poly.pdbx_strand_id
1 'polypeptide(L)'
;MSLTNFLARQTQIKTYTPKHDATGFFLQETLRFISIAGSLKYSNINLNLSATVDDRYFSHILLRSLLENYFTNIWLFDDLTLTSKKYNKVLEGFAHDYIKLINDLNGNPTWKPFLTGAGSKLEPLSSLTVSGIKGMPVSSMLANMKRYAGARPDYLYPLYRITSFDVHGRSLSNVMEASFNKTGLVFPILDVDTAIDAIAVDYENVLDDLINNSLI
;
A
#
# COMPACT_ATOMS: atom_id res chain seq x y z
N MET A 1 16.93 -9.15 9.34
CA MET A 1 15.66 -9.79 9.76
C MET A 1 14.78 -9.85 8.52
N SER A 2 14.18 -11.01 8.20
CA SER A 2 13.58 -11.31 6.88
C SER A 2 12.09 -11.55 6.96
N LEU A 3 11.38 -11.50 5.81
CA LEU A 3 9.97 -11.87 5.69
C LEU A 3 9.64 -13.21 6.36
N THR A 4 10.56 -14.17 6.34
CA THR A 4 10.38 -15.49 6.98
C THR A 4 10.04 -15.38 8.47
N ASN A 5 10.70 -14.48 9.20
CA ASN A 5 10.42 -14.27 10.62
C ASN A 5 9.03 -13.67 10.82
N PHE A 6 8.68 -12.68 9.99
CA PHE A 6 7.38 -12.03 10.08
C PHE A 6 6.22 -12.96 9.70
N LEU A 7 6.42 -13.86 8.74
CA LEU A 7 5.46 -14.91 8.38
C LEU A 7 5.15 -15.83 9.56
N ALA A 8 6.12 -16.12 10.44
CA ALA A 8 5.90 -16.93 11.63
C ALA A 8 4.92 -16.27 12.61
N ARG A 9 4.77 -14.94 12.57
CA ARG A 9 3.80 -14.18 13.38
C ARG A 9 2.37 -14.25 12.81
N GLN A 10 2.15 -14.78 11.60
CA GLN A 10 0.84 -14.76 10.93
C GLN A 10 -0.28 -15.39 11.77
N THR A 11 -0.01 -16.54 12.40
CA THR A 11 -1.00 -17.22 13.25
C THR A 11 -1.37 -16.36 14.45
N GLN A 12 -0.40 -15.74 15.11
CA GLN A 12 -0.64 -14.81 16.21
C GLN A 12 -1.46 -13.60 15.75
N ILE A 13 -1.11 -12.99 14.61
CA ILE A 13 -1.83 -11.84 14.06
C ILE A 13 -3.32 -12.15 13.85
N LYS A 14 -3.64 -13.36 13.39
CA LYS A 14 -5.02 -13.83 13.19
C LYS A 14 -5.81 -14.03 14.50
N THR A 15 -5.15 -14.07 15.66
CA THR A 15 -5.83 -14.20 16.96
C THR A 15 -6.28 -12.87 17.53
N TYR A 16 -5.74 -11.74 17.05
CA TYR A 16 -6.18 -10.41 17.50
C TYR A 16 -7.54 -10.07 16.90
N THR A 17 -8.45 -9.54 17.73
CA THR A 17 -9.74 -9.03 17.29
C THR A 17 -9.56 -7.66 16.62
N PRO A 18 -9.82 -7.50 15.31
CA PRO A 18 -9.66 -6.21 14.65
C PRO A 18 -10.65 -5.18 15.21
N LYS A 19 -10.13 -4.03 15.65
CA LYS A 19 -10.93 -2.87 16.05
C LYS A 19 -11.28 -2.03 14.82
N HIS A 20 -12.31 -1.18 14.92
CA HIS A 20 -12.68 -0.24 13.84
C HIS A 20 -11.81 1.04 13.88
N ASP A 21 -10.49 0.87 13.98
CA ASP A 21 -9.52 1.96 14.09
C ASP A 21 -8.21 1.63 13.33
N ALA A 22 -7.18 2.45 13.53
CA ALA A 22 -5.87 2.27 12.90
C ALA A 22 -5.24 0.91 13.17
N THR A 23 -5.46 0.32 14.35
CA THR A 23 -4.89 -0.99 14.71
C THR A 23 -5.55 -2.11 13.91
N GLY A 24 -6.86 -2.04 13.68
CA GLY A 24 -7.55 -2.98 12.80
C GLY A 24 -7.10 -2.84 11.34
N PHE A 25 -6.93 -1.61 10.86
CA PHE A 25 -6.35 -1.33 9.54
C PHE A 25 -4.96 -1.95 9.39
N PHE A 26 -4.08 -1.76 10.38
CA PHE A 26 -2.74 -2.33 10.41
C PHE A 26 -2.74 -3.86 10.38
N LEU A 27 -3.56 -4.51 11.20
CA LEU A 27 -3.66 -5.98 11.25
C LEU A 27 -4.14 -6.55 9.91
N GLN A 28 -5.14 -5.94 9.29
CA GLN A 28 -5.64 -6.36 7.98
C GLN A 28 -4.59 -6.15 6.88
N GLU A 29 -3.92 -5.00 6.87
CA GLU A 29 -2.86 -4.72 5.89
C GLU A 29 -1.67 -5.65 6.08
N THR A 30 -1.33 -6.01 7.32
CA THR A 30 -0.27 -6.98 7.61
C THR A 30 -0.58 -8.34 6.98
N LEU A 31 -1.82 -8.82 7.07
CA LEU A 31 -2.24 -10.08 6.44
C LEU A 31 -2.20 -9.97 4.90
N ARG A 32 -2.61 -8.82 4.36
CA ARG A 32 -2.50 -8.52 2.92
C ARG A 32 -1.04 -8.51 2.45
N PHE A 33 -0.16 -7.86 3.20
CA PHE A 33 1.28 -7.86 2.94
C PHE A 33 1.85 -9.27 2.94
N ILE A 34 1.58 -10.07 3.98
CA ILE A 34 2.01 -11.47 4.07
C ILE A 34 1.57 -12.26 2.84
N SER A 35 0.32 -12.09 2.39
CA SER A 35 -0.22 -12.78 1.22
C SER A 35 0.55 -12.43 -0.06
N ILE A 36 0.71 -11.14 -0.35
CA ILE A 36 1.34 -10.67 -1.60
C ILE A 36 2.86 -10.88 -1.57
N ALA A 37 3.53 -10.51 -0.48
CA ALA A 37 4.97 -10.67 -0.31
C ALA A 37 5.38 -12.15 -0.31
N GLY A 38 4.59 -13.01 0.36
CA GLY A 38 4.78 -14.45 0.29
C GLY A 38 4.63 -14.97 -1.15
N SER A 39 3.58 -14.54 -1.85
CA SER A 39 3.36 -14.92 -3.26
C SER A 39 4.53 -14.53 -4.16
N LEU A 40 5.11 -13.33 -3.96
CA LEU A 40 6.30 -12.90 -4.67
C LEU A 40 7.52 -13.77 -4.33
N LYS A 41 7.87 -13.89 -3.04
CA LYS A 41 9.09 -14.58 -2.58
C LYS A 41 9.10 -16.08 -2.88
N TYR A 42 7.92 -16.69 -2.96
CA TYR A 42 7.77 -18.12 -3.29
C TYR A 42 7.36 -18.36 -4.75
N SER A 43 7.34 -17.31 -5.58
CA SER A 43 7.21 -17.47 -7.03
C SER A 43 8.57 -17.76 -7.67
N ASN A 44 8.57 -18.30 -8.90
CA ASN A 44 9.79 -18.54 -9.67
C ASN A 44 10.24 -17.29 -10.45
N ILE A 45 10.23 -16.13 -9.79
CA ILE A 45 10.53 -14.81 -10.36
C ILE A 45 11.73 -14.24 -9.62
N ASN A 46 12.66 -13.63 -10.34
CA ASN A 46 13.79 -12.95 -9.71
C ASN A 46 13.33 -11.63 -9.09
N LEU A 47 13.62 -11.41 -7.81
CA LEU A 47 13.20 -10.21 -7.08
C LEU A 47 14.36 -9.25 -6.75
N ASN A 48 15.61 -9.66 -7.02
CA ASN A 48 16.79 -8.85 -6.77
C ASN A 48 17.23 -8.11 -8.07
N LEU A 49 18.38 -7.44 -8.03
CA LEU A 49 18.90 -6.67 -9.18
C LEU A 49 19.23 -7.50 -10.43
N SER A 50 19.23 -8.82 -10.36
CA SER A 50 19.32 -9.71 -11.54
C SER A 50 17.98 -9.93 -12.24
N ALA A 51 16.89 -9.32 -11.75
CA ALA A 51 15.57 -9.45 -12.35
C ALA A 51 15.54 -8.97 -13.81
N THR A 52 14.77 -9.67 -14.62
CA THR A 52 14.51 -9.31 -16.01
C THR A 52 13.39 -8.29 -16.12
N VAL A 53 13.17 -7.78 -17.34
CA VAL A 53 12.01 -6.92 -17.63
C VAL A 53 10.69 -7.67 -17.42
N ASP A 54 10.63 -8.96 -17.72
CA ASP A 54 9.43 -9.78 -17.52
C ASP A 54 9.16 -10.02 -16.03
N ASP A 55 10.21 -10.27 -15.24
CA ASP A 55 10.12 -10.37 -13.78
C ASP A 55 9.54 -9.08 -13.17
N ARG A 56 9.93 -7.92 -13.73
CA ARG A 56 9.45 -6.60 -13.31
C ARG A 56 7.95 -6.41 -13.54
N TYR A 57 7.43 -6.88 -14.67
CA TYR A 57 6.01 -6.72 -15.00
C TYR A 57 5.07 -7.35 -13.98
N PHE A 58 5.55 -8.33 -13.22
CA PHE A 58 4.83 -8.88 -12.10
C PHE A 58 5.24 -8.24 -10.76
N SER A 59 6.54 -8.23 -10.47
CA SER A 59 7.06 -7.86 -9.15
C SER A 59 6.80 -6.40 -8.79
N HIS A 60 7.01 -5.45 -9.70
CA HIS A 60 6.78 -4.04 -9.43
C HIS A 60 5.30 -3.70 -9.25
N ILE A 61 4.42 -4.34 -10.03
CA ILE A 61 2.97 -4.13 -9.93
C ILE A 61 2.47 -4.58 -8.57
N LEU A 62 2.86 -5.78 -8.13
CA LEU A 62 2.46 -6.30 -6.83
C LEU A 62 3.10 -5.51 -5.69
N LEU A 63 4.38 -5.15 -5.79
CA LEU A 63 5.03 -4.29 -4.80
C LEU A 63 4.32 -2.94 -4.69
N ARG A 64 3.97 -2.29 -5.81
CA ARG A 64 3.25 -0.99 -5.79
C ARG A 64 1.96 -1.06 -5.01
N SER A 65 1.25 -2.18 -5.09
CA SER A 65 0.00 -2.39 -4.35
C SER A 65 0.21 -2.37 -2.83
N LEU A 66 1.41 -2.72 -2.35
CA LEU A 66 1.78 -2.72 -0.92
C LEU A 66 2.29 -1.36 -0.44
N LEU A 67 3.03 -0.64 -1.29
CA LEU A 67 3.79 0.55 -0.87
C LEU A 67 2.94 1.64 -0.23
N GLU A 68 1.78 1.95 -0.78
CA GLU A 68 0.95 3.05 -0.27
C GLU A 68 0.41 2.78 1.13
N ASN A 69 -0.07 1.56 1.37
CA ASN A 69 -0.54 1.16 2.69
C ASN A 69 0.62 0.94 3.67
N TYR A 70 1.78 0.48 3.18
CA TYR A 70 3.02 0.47 3.97
C TYR A 70 3.37 1.87 4.47
N PHE A 71 3.50 2.86 3.59
CA PHE A 71 3.80 4.24 3.97
C PHE A 71 2.74 4.82 4.90
N THR A 72 1.46 4.49 4.65
CA THR A 72 0.35 4.88 5.52
C THR A 72 0.55 4.30 6.92
N ASN A 73 0.83 3.00 7.05
CA ASN A 73 1.03 2.36 8.35
C ASN A 73 2.20 2.95 9.13
N ILE A 74 3.39 3.06 8.53
CA ILE A 74 4.54 3.64 9.24
C ILE A 74 4.30 5.12 9.59
N TRP A 75 3.50 5.84 8.81
CA TRP A 75 3.09 7.22 9.15
C TRP A 75 2.02 7.28 10.24
N LEU A 76 1.10 6.31 10.32
CA LEU A 76 0.06 6.26 11.35
C LEU A 76 0.67 6.04 12.74
N PHE A 77 1.73 5.23 12.82
CA PHE A 77 2.31 4.76 14.09
C PHE A 77 3.67 5.38 14.44
N ASP A 78 4.18 6.33 13.65
CA ASP A 78 5.41 7.09 14.00
C ASP A 78 5.28 7.91 15.32
N ASP A 79 4.05 8.20 15.74
CA ASP A 79 3.68 8.95 16.94
C ASP A 79 2.28 8.47 17.39
N LEU A 80 2.27 7.56 18.36
CA LEU A 80 1.05 6.92 18.87
C LEU A 80 0.01 7.93 19.40
N THR A 81 0.45 9.13 19.82
CA THR A 81 -0.44 10.19 20.31
C THR A 81 -1.27 10.84 19.18
N LEU A 82 -0.83 10.70 17.93
CA LEU A 82 -1.46 11.28 16.75
C LEU A 82 -2.18 10.24 15.89
N THR A 83 -2.06 8.94 16.20
CA THR A 83 -2.57 7.83 15.37
C THR A 83 -4.05 7.99 15.02
N SER A 84 -4.92 8.25 15.98
CA SER A 84 -6.36 8.44 15.72
C SER A 84 -6.63 9.61 14.76
N LYS A 85 -5.98 10.75 14.99
CA LYS A 85 -6.10 11.95 14.13
C LYS A 85 -5.61 11.67 12.70
N LYS A 86 -4.52 10.90 12.57
CA LYS A 86 -3.97 10.51 11.27
C LYS A 86 -4.87 9.50 10.56
N TYR A 87 -5.45 8.55 11.30
CA TYR A 87 -6.39 7.56 10.75
C TYR A 87 -7.66 8.19 10.20
N ASN A 88 -8.16 9.26 10.81
CA ASN A 88 -9.27 10.03 10.24
C ASN A 88 -8.95 10.50 8.81
N LYS A 89 -7.69 10.83 8.48
CA LYS A 89 -7.33 11.20 7.09
C LYS A 89 -7.41 10.03 6.11
N VAL A 90 -7.21 8.80 6.58
CA VAL A 90 -7.40 7.58 5.79
C VAL A 90 -8.89 7.37 5.52
N LEU A 91 -9.73 7.50 6.55
CA LEU A 91 -11.18 7.41 6.43
C LEU A 91 -11.75 8.44 5.45
N GLU A 92 -11.23 9.66 5.47
CA GLU A 92 -11.64 10.71 4.51
C GLU A 92 -11.17 10.44 3.07
N GLY A 93 -10.01 9.82 2.90
CA GLY A 93 -9.56 9.35 1.59
C GLY A 93 -10.55 8.35 1.00
N PHE A 94 -10.89 7.32 1.79
CA PHE A 94 -11.91 6.34 1.43
C PHE A 94 -13.27 7.01 1.14
N ALA A 95 -13.73 7.92 1.99
CA ALA A 95 -15.02 8.57 1.83
C ALA A 95 -15.13 9.34 0.51
N HIS A 96 -14.08 10.08 0.12
CA HIS A 96 -14.06 10.79 -1.16
C HIS A 96 -14.10 9.85 -2.37
N ASP A 97 -13.30 8.77 -2.34
CA ASP A 97 -13.28 7.79 -3.43
C ASP A 97 -14.62 7.04 -3.54
N TYR A 98 -15.24 6.73 -2.40
CA TYR A 98 -16.56 6.09 -2.35
C TYR A 98 -17.67 7.00 -2.91
N ILE A 99 -17.67 8.28 -2.52
CA ILE A 99 -18.59 9.28 -3.09
C ILE A 99 -18.44 9.37 -4.60
N LYS A 100 -17.18 9.40 -5.09
CA LYS A 100 -16.91 9.42 -6.53
C LYS A 100 -17.48 8.19 -7.23
N LEU A 101 -17.24 6.99 -6.69
CA LEU A 101 -17.79 5.75 -7.23
C LEU A 101 -19.32 5.81 -7.34
N ILE A 102 -20.01 6.20 -6.27
CA ILE A 102 -21.48 6.28 -6.27
C ILE A 102 -21.98 7.33 -7.27
N ASN A 103 -21.32 8.49 -7.36
CA ASN A 103 -21.67 9.53 -8.31
C ASN A 103 -21.50 9.06 -9.76
N ASP A 104 -20.40 8.38 -10.07
CA ASP A 104 -20.15 7.88 -11.42
C ASP A 104 -21.20 6.81 -11.83
N LEU A 105 -21.56 5.91 -10.90
CA LEU A 105 -22.60 4.90 -11.12
C LEU A 105 -24.01 5.49 -11.31
N ASN A 106 -24.30 6.60 -10.63
CA ASN A 106 -25.56 7.31 -10.78
C ASN A 106 -25.59 8.17 -12.05
N GLY A 107 -24.45 8.77 -12.41
CA GLY A 107 -24.29 9.62 -13.59
C GLY A 107 -24.29 8.83 -14.90
N ASN A 108 -23.91 7.55 -14.87
CA ASN A 108 -23.94 6.68 -16.05
C ASN A 108 -24.69 5.36 -15.80
N PRO A 109 -25.97 5.26 -16.20
CA PRO A 109 -26.76 4.04 -15.99
C PRO A 109 -26.21 2.81 -16.74
N THR A 110 -25.36 3.00 -17.76
CA THR A 110 -24.74 1.87 -18.51
C THR A 110 -23.70 1.11 -17.69
N TRP A 111 -23.27 1.64 -16.54
CA TRP A 111 -22.31 0.98 -15.66
C TRP A 111 -22.97 0.01 -14.68
N LYS A 112 -24.27 0.18 -14.42
CA LYS A 112 -25.03 -0.65 -13.47
C LYS A 112 -25.06 -2.15 -13.83
N PRO A 113 -25.11 -2.56 -15.11
CA PRO A 113 -25.01 -3.98 -15.47
C PRO A 113 -23.70 -4.64 -15.02
N PHE A 114 -22.57 -3.92 -14.97
CA PHE A 114 -21.31 -4.45 -14.44
C PHE A 114 -21.39 -4.77 -12.93
N LEU A 115 -22.35 -4.18 -12.21
CA LEU A 115 -22.61 -4.43 -10.80
C LEU A 115 -23.78 -5.39 -10.54
N THR A 116 -24.26 -6.10 -11.56
CA THR A 116 -25.36 -7.05 -11.40
C THR A 116 -25.04 -8.06 -10.29
N GLY A 117 -25.88 -8.12 -9.26
CA GLY A 117 -25.71 -8.99 -8.07
C GLY A 117 -24.78 -8.47 -6.98
N ALA A 118 -24.03 -7.39 -7.23
CA ALA A 118 -23.13 -6.76 -6.26
C ALA A 118 -23.56 -5.35 -5.86
N GLY A 119 -24.30 -4.62 -6.71
CA GLY A 119 -24.68 -3.23 -6.46
C GLY A 119 -25.52 -3.03 -5.19
N SER A 120 -26.33 -4.01 -4.81
CA SER A 120 -27.09 -3.98 -3.55
C SER A 120 -26.24 -4.15 -2.29
N LYS A 121 -24.95 -4.48 -2.42
CA LYS A 121 -23.99 -4.56 -1.31
C LYS A 121 -23.27 -3.24 -1.04
N LEU A 122 -23.48 -2.23 -1.88
CA LEU A 122 -22.94 -0.89 -1.66
C LEU A 122 -23.77 -0.19 -0.58
N GLU A 123 -23.08 0.31 0.44
CA GLU A 123 -23.68 1.14 1.49
C GLU A 123 -24.17 2.49 0.93
N PRO A 124 -25.31 3.01 1.39
CA PRO A 124 -25.81 4.30 0.93
C PRO A 124 -24.93 5.45 1.43
N LEU A 125 -24.82 6.54 0.66
CA LEU A 125 -24.04 7.72 1.08
C LEU A 125 -24.54 8.34 2.40
N SER A 126 -25.81 8.13 2.77
CA SER A 126 -26.37 8.59 4.03
C SER A 126 -25.79 7.91 5.28
N SER A 127 -25.14 6.75 5.13
CA SER A 127 -24.44 6.08 6.24
C SER A 127 -22.94 6.44 6.30
N LEU A 128 -22.42 7.16 5.29
CA LEU A 128 -21.02 7.56 5.22
C LEU A 128 -20.76 8.80 6.07
N THR A 129 -19.77 8.71 6.98
CA THR A 129 -19.31 9.87 7.75
C THR A 129 -18.21 10.60 7.00
N VAL A 130 -18.37 11.92 6.84
CA VAL A 130 -17.39 12.81 6.20
C VAL A 130 -17.14 14.00 7.11
N SER A 131 -15.88 14.20 7.50
CA SER A 131 -15.43 15.32 8.33
C SER A 131 -14.87 16.49 7.52
N GLY A 132 -14.62 16.30 6.21
CA GLY A 132 -14.09 17.32 5.31
C GLY A 132 -12.58 17.51 5.42
N ILE A 133 -11.88 16.63 6.15
CA ILE A 133 -10.43 16.67 6.27
C ILE A 133 -9.84 16.04 5.00
N LYS A 134 -9.08 16.81 4.22
CA LYS A 134 -8.41 16.25 3.04
C LYS A 134 -7.44 15.12 3.43
N GLY A 135 -7.53 14.01 2.71
CA GLY A 135 -6.54 12.94 2.73
C GLY A 135 -5.13 13.46 2.45
N MET A 136 -4.11 12.72 2.89
CA MET A 136 -2.72 13.15 2.77
C MET A 136 -2.04 12.41 1.60
N PRO A 137 -1.41 13.12 0.65
CA PRO A 137 -0.60 12.46 -0.39
C PRO A 137 0.59 11.70 0.20
N VAL A 138 1.02 10.60 -0.43
CA VAL A 138 2.18 9.79 0.02
C VAL A 138 3.44 10.62 0.25
N SER A 139 3.77 11.54 -0.68
CA SER A 139 4.94 12.43 -0.52
C SER A 139 4.83 13.28 0.75
N SER A 140 3.63 13.77 1.07
CA SER A 140 3.36 14.50 2.31
C SER A 140 3.43 13.60 3.53
N MET A 141 2.94 12.35 3.48
CA MET A 141 3.06 11.40 4.58
C MET A 141 4.54 11.18 4.95
N LEU A 142 5.38 10.89 3.94
CA LEU A 142 6.81 10.64 4.14
C LEU A 142 7.55 11.88 4.67
N ALA A 143 7.25 13.07 4.13
CA ALA A 143 7.90 14.31 4.55
C ALA A 143 7.55 14.75 5.99
N ASN A 144 6.39 14.31 6.51
CA ASN A 144 5.90 14.66 7.85
C ASN A 144 6.09 13.56 8.89
N MET A 145 6.76 12.46 8.53
CA MET A 145 6.97 11.34 9.45
C MET A 145 8.09 11.65 10.44
N LYS A 146 7.86 11.33 11.71
CA LYS A 146 8.89 11.37 12.76
C LYS A 146 9.58 10.01 12.86
N ARG A 147 10.79 9.84 12.32
CA ARG A 147 11.61 8.67 12.68
C ARG A 147 12.54 9.00 13.85
N TYR A 148 12.71 8.04 14.76
CA TYR A 148 13.82 8.03 15.71
C TYR A 148 15.14 8.15 14.91
N ALA A 149 16.05 9.04 15.34
CA ALA A 149 17.36 9.35 14.73
C ALA A 149 17.42 10.25 13.47
N GLY A 150 16.35 11.01 13.15
CA GLY A 150 16.49 12.28 12.40
C GLY A 150 16.52 12.22 10.87
N ALA A 151 16.54 11.04 10.23
CA ALA A 151 16.35 10.92 8.79
C ALA A 151 14.87 10.70 8.42
N ARG A 152 14.34 11.54 7.53
CA ARG A 152 12.99 11.37 6.98
C ARG A 152 13.00 10.26 5.91
N PRO A 153 11.94 9.45 5.79
CA PRO A 153 11.87 8.37 4.79
C PRO A 153 11.44 8.86 3.40
N ASP A 154 11.50 10.15 3.11
CA ASP A 154 11.14 10.73 1.81
C ASP A 154 12.03 10.23 0.66
N TYR A 155 13.23 9.72 0.98
CA TYR A 155 14.07 8.98 0.03
C TYR A 155 13.41 7.70 -0.53
N LEU A 156 12.33 7.19 0.09
CA LEU A 156 11.56 6.05 -0.40
C LEU A 156 10.53 6.45 -1.47
N TYR A 157 10.23 7.74 -1.64
CA TYR A 157 9.23 8.19 -2.61
C TYR A 157 9.55 7.80 -4.07
N PRO A 158 10.80 7.80 -4.55
CA PRO A 158 11.14 7.27 -5.88
C PRO A 158 10.70 5.82 -6.11
N LEU A 159 10.74 4.95 -5.09
CA LEU A 159 10.28 3.56 -5.19
C LEU A 159 8.79 3.49 -5.58
N TYR A 160 7.97 4.30 -4.92
CA TYR A 160 6.55 4.47 -5.23
C TYR A 160 6.33 4.98 -6.66
N ARG A 161 7.16 5.93 -7.10
CA ARG A 161 7.02 6.55 -8.43
C ARG A 161 7.43 5.60 -9.54
N ILE A 162 8.54 4.89 -9.41
CA ILE A 162 9.02 3.94 -10.41
C ILE A 162 7.97 2.84 -10.60
N THR A 163 7.54 2.20 -9.52
CA THR A 163 6.55 1.13 -9.60
C THR A 163 5.17 1.61 -10.09
N SER A 164 4.83 2.90 -9.92
CA SER A 164 3.63 3.49 -10.52
C SER A 164 3.70 3.59 -12.05
N PHE A 165 4.89 3.77 -12.64
CA PHE A 165 5.02 3.68 -14.10
C PHE A 165 4.69 2.27 -14.60
N ASP A 166 5.16 1.24 -13.90
CA ASP A 166 4.85 -0.15 -14.24
C ASP A 166 3.36 -0.47 -14.13
N VAL A 167 2.70 -0.06 -13.04
CA VAL A 167 1.24 -0.26 -12.86
C VAL A 167 0.41 0.37 -13.98
N HIS A 168 0.86 1.48 -14.54
CA HIS A 168 0.15 2.17 -15.62
C HIS A 168 0.65 1.80 -17.03
N GLY A 169 1.53 0.80 -17.15
CA GLY A 169 2.11 0.38 -18.43
C GLY A 169 3.00 1.44 -19.10
N ARG A 170 3.43 2.46 -18.36
CA ARG A 170 4.23 3.59 -18.88
C ARG A 170 5.72 3.29 -18.97
N SER A 171 6.16 2.17 -18.40
CA SER A 171 7.54 1.66 -18.46
C SER A 171 7.73 0.57 -19.52
N LEU A 172 6.69 0.22 -20.29
CA LEU A 172 6.78 -0.75 -21.38
C LEU A 172 7.73 -0.23 -22.46
N SER A 173 8.58 -1.10 -23.01
CA SER A 173 9.62 -0.72 -23.97
C SER A 173 9.06 0.07 -25.15
N ASN A 174 7.92 -0.35 -25.71
CA ASN A 174 7.28 0.37 -26.81
C ASN A 174 6.95 1.84 -26.48
N VAL A 175 6.42 2.11 -25.28
CA VAL A 175 6.09 3.47 -24.84
C VAL A 175 7.35 4.30 -24.68
N MET A 176 8.37 3.74 -24.04
CA MET A 176 9.63 4.46 -23.80
C MET A 176 10.38 4.75 -25.09
N GLU A 177 10.60 3.72 -25.92
CA GLU A 177 11.37 3.84 -27.16
C GLU A 177 10.71 4.81 -28.13
N ALA A 178 9.37 4.79 -28.24
CA ALA A 178 8.62 5.77 -29.01
C ALA A 178 8.75 7.19 -28.43
N SER A 179 8.71 7.34 -27.10
CA SER A 179 8.81 8.66 -26.44
C SER A 179 10.19 9.30 -26.59
N PHE A 180 11.25 8.50 -26.62
CA PHE A 180 12.63 8.97 -26.70
C PHE A 180 13.27 8.83 -28.10
N ASN A 181 12.53 8.27 -29.07
CA ASN A 181 13.01 7.95 -30.41
C ASN A 181 14.36 7.18 -30.38
N LYS A 182 14.45 6.18 -29.50
CA LYS A 182 15.68 5.41 -29.24
C LYS A 182 15.34 3.99 -28.83
N THR A 183 16.02 3.00 -29.41
CA THR A 183 15.86 1.59 -29.10
C THR A 183 16.75 1.14 -27.93
N GLY A 184 16.40 0.02 -27.29
CA GLY A 184 17.17 -0.59 -26.21
C GLY A 184 17.09 0.18 -24.90
N LEU A 185 16.01 0.93 -24.68
CA LEU A 185 15.81 1.66 -23.43
C LEU A 185 15.31 0.71 -22.33
N VAL A 186 15.93 0.81 -21.16
CA VAL A 186 15.59 -0.01 -19.99
C VAL A 186 15.12 0.90 -18.87
N PHE A 187 13.91 0.65 -18.38
CA PHE A 187 13.39 1.31 -17.18
C PHE A 187 14.01 0.66 -15.94
N PRO A 188 14.21 1.39 -14.82
CA PRO A 188 14.87 0.84 -13.64
C PRO A 188 14.29 -0.49 -13.16
N ILE A 189 15.18 -1.41 -12.77
CA ILE A 189 14.87 -2.63 -12.02
C ILE A 189 15.14 -2.36 -10.55
N LEU A 190 14.19 -2.71 -9.69
CA LEU A 190 14.28 -2.50 -8.25
C LEU A 190 14.63 -3.81 -7.55
N ASP A 191 15.37 -3.71 -6.44
CA ASP A 191 15.55 -4.82 -5.52
C ASP A 191 14.31 -4.99 -4.65
N VAL A 192 13.30 -5.66 -5.21
CA VAL A 192 12.03 -5.97 -4.56
C VAL A 192 12.26 -6.91 -3.38
N ASP A 193 13.25 -7.80 -3.46
CA ASP A 193 13.59 -8.76 -2.42
C ASP A 193 13.97 -8.05 -1.11
N THR A 194 14.88 -7.09 -1.21
CA THR A 194 15.33 -6.24 -0.11
C THR A 194 14.21 -5.34 0.39
N ALA A 195 13.40 -4.78 -0.52
CA ALA A 195 12.27 -3.92 -0.15
C ALA A 195 11.22 -4.68 0.69
N ILE A 196 10.90 -5.92 0.31
CA ILE A 196 9.96 -6.77 1.06
C ILE A 196 10.50 -7.04 2.48
N ASP A 197 11.78 -7.38 2.62
CA ASP A 197 12.36 -7.65 3.94
C ASP A 197 12.38 -6.38 4.80
N ALA A 198 12.66 -5.22 4.22
CA ALA A 198 12.58 -3.95 4.93
C ALA A 198 11.17 -3.62 5.43
N ILE A 199 10.13 -3.85 4.61
CA ILE A 199 8.73 -3.67 5.01
C ILE A 199 8.36 -4.64 6.14
N ALA A 200 8.80 -5.90 6.05
CA ALA A 200 8.53 -6.90 7.08
C ALA A 200 9.11 -6.47 8.44
N VAL A 201 10.34 -5.94 8.46
CA VAL A 201 10.97 -5.41 9.68
C VAL A 201 10.20 -4.24 10.26
N ASP A 202 9.80 -3.28 9.42
CA ASP A 202 9.04 -2.12 9.89
C ASP A 202 7.67 -2.52 10.46
N TYR A 203 6.98 -3.48 9.82
CA TYR A 203 5.72 -4.01 10.33
C TYR A 203 5.90 -4.82 11.62
N GLU A 204 6.99 -5.56 11.78
CA GLU A 204 7.31 -6.24 13.02
C GLU A 204 7.51 -5.24 14.17
N ASN A 205 8.27 -4.17 13.93
CA ASN A 205 8.47 -3.10 14.92
C ASN A 205 7.13 -2.45 15.33
N VAL A 206 6.27 -2.13 14.36
CA VAL A 206 4.94 -1.56 14.66
C VAL A 206 4.10 -2.56 15.46
N LEU A 207 4.10 -3.85 15.08
CA LEU A 207 3.35 -4.89 15.80
C LEU A 207 3.81 -5.00 17.25
N ASP A 208 5.13 -5.02 17.49
CA ASP A 208 5.70 -5.10 18.83
C ASP A 208 5.40 -3.84 19.65
N ASP A 209 5.45 -2.64 19.06
CA ASP A 209 5.04 -1.41 19.73
C ASP A 209 3.57 -1.45 20.17
N LEU A 210 2.67 -1.96 19.31
CA LEU A 210 1.26 -2.09 19.65
C LEU A 210 1.02 -3.09 20.78
N ILE A 211 1.73 -4.23 20.78
CA ILE A 211 1.66 -5.23 21.85
C ILE A 211 2.19 -4.64 23.17
N ASN A 212 3.37 -4.02 23.13
CA ASN A 212 4.04 -3.47 24.32
C ASN A 212 3.21 -2.33 24.96
N ASN A 213 2.45 -1.59 24.16
CA ASN A 213 1.54 -0.54 24.64
C ASN A 213 0.11 -1.04 24.92
N SER A 214 -0.15 -2.36 24.85
CA SER A 214 -1.47 -2.98 25.08
C SER A 214 -2.59 -2.39 24.19
N LEU A 215 -2.25 -2.03 22.96
CA LEU A 215 -3.19 -1.48 21.98
C LEU A 215 -3.90 -2.56 21.16
N ILE A 216 -3.33 -3.76 21.10
CA ILE A 216 -3.90 -4.98 20.50
C ILE A 216 -3.73 -6.18 21.42
#